data_AF-A0A0F9I3M4-F1
#
_entry.id   AF-A0A0F9I3M4-F1
#
_cell.length_a   1.000
_cell.length_b   1.000
_cell.length_c   1.000
_cell.angle_alpha   90.00
_cell.angle_beta   90.00
_cell.angle_gamma   90.00
#
_symmetry.space_group_name_H-M   'P 1'
#
loop_
_entity.id
_entity.type
_entity.pdbx_description
1 polymer ?
#
loop_
_entity_poly.entity_id
_entity_poly.type
_entity_poly.pdbx_seq_one_letter_code
_entity_poly.pdbx_strand_id
1 'polypeptide(L)'
;RASFGLDFGRKLWDPELAFDPKKFTNPQLKITWDEDVANTSCAENSIMVIAHIFDEATPAPTGFLMTKELYTYSPSANAHEYIDLPTDYPIRKLLMRSHQEERTFTQMLAEIKLSEDNDKRVPLDVLGDELFWQIKRTYPEYIENVYMVIGTTDTEFRVTPSEDAVIIGSKTSTVAGLMLIFQNGGLAKGKCETAAETIYMMCKGYIPHGYAAIPFGDPDITENWYDVTKIGSLILRLKAGPSLGSSPTTQVIAQQLRKYAA
;
A
#
# COMPACT_ATOMS: atom_id res chain seq x y z
N ARG A 1 -7.47 -11.78 13.10
CA ARG A 1 -7.17 -10.45 13.68
C ARG A 1 -6.08 -9.82 12.83
N ALA A 2 -6.36 -8.68 12.20
CA ALA A 2 -5.35 -7.95 11.43
C ALA A 2 -4.59 -7.00 12.36
N SER A 3 -3.28 -6.85 12.13
CA SER A 3 -2.43 -5.88 12.82
C SER A 3 -1.70 -5.05 11.78
N PHE A 4 -1.80 -3.73 11.90
CA PHE A 4 -1.15 -2.79 10.99
C PHE A 4 -0.09 -1.99 11.76
N GLY A 5 1.13 -1.92 11.20
CA GLY A 5 2.22 -1.13 11.76
C GLY A 5 2.16 0.32 11.27
N LEU A 6 2.35 1.27 12.19
CA LEU A 6 2.63 2.67 11.87
C LEU A 6 4.07 2.98 12.27
N ASP A 7 4.98 2.90 11.32
CA ASP A 7 6.40 3.09 11.57
C ASP A 7 6.82 4.56 11.43
N PHE A 8 7.34 5.13 12.53
CA PHE A 8 7.93 6.47 12.55
C PHE A 8 9.44 6.48 12.29
N GLY A 9 10.07 5.30 12.24
CA GLY A 9 11.49 5.09 11.96
C GLY A 9 11.71 4.17 10.77
N ARG A 10 12.98 3.85 10.43
CA ARG A 10 13.27 2.89 9.34
C ARG A 10 12.87 1.46 9.72
N LYS A 11 12.95 1.16 11.02
CA LYS A 11 12.67 -0.13 11.66
C LYS A 11 12.20 0.08 13.09
N LEU A 12 11.63 -0.96 13.69
CA LEU A 12 11.31 -0.96 15.11
C LEU A 12 12.60 -0.74 15.93
N TRP A 13 12.53 0.15 16.92
CA TRP A 13 13.66 0.55 17.78
C TRP A 13 14.79 1.32 17.07
N ASP A 14 14.48 2.06 15.99
CA ASP A 14 15.44 2.98 15.36
C ASP A 14 15.78 4.16 16.32
N PRO A 15 17.05 4.30 16.75
CA PRO A 15 17.43 5.36 17.70
C PRO A 15 17.63 6.72 17.02
N GLU A 16 17.80 6.76 15.70
CA GLU A 16 18.10 7.99 14.96
C GLU A 16 16.81 8.66 14.43
N LEU A 17 15.82 7.86 14.04
CA LEU A 17 14.54 8.30 13.52
C LEU A 17 13.40 7.68 14.31
N ALA A 18 12.73 8.50 15.12
CA ALA A 18 11.59 8.09 15.94
C ALA A 18 10.71 9.30 16.26
N PHE A 19 9.42 9.06 16.48
CA PHE A 19 8.48 10.10 16.90
C PHE A 19 8.71 10.49 18.36
N ASP A 20 9.13 11.73 18.59
CA ASP A 20 9.25 12.33 19.91
C ASP A 20 8.02 13.22 20.18
N PRO A 21 7.07 12.76 21.01
CA PRO A 21 5.85 13.52 21.28
C PRO A 21 6.13 14.85 22.00
N LYS A 22 7.29 15.02 22.66
CA LYS A 22 7.66 16.27 23.34
C LYS A 22 7.96 17.41 22.37
N LYS A 23 8.23 17.10 21.09
CA LYS A 23 8.45 18.08 20.03
C LYS A 23 7.16 18.64 19.45
N PHE A 24 6.00 18.19 19.92
CA PHE A 24 4.68 18.59 19.43
C PHE A 24 3.76 19.07 20.55
N THR A 25 2.93 20.05 20.23
CA THR A 25 1.85 20.47 21.12
C THR A 25 0.64 19.56 20.90
N ASN A 26 0.28 18.77 21.92
CA ASN A 26 -0.92 17.90 21.93
C ASN A 26 -1.00 16.93 20.73
N PRO A 27 -0.08 15.96 20.61
CA PRO A 27 -0.16 14.95 19.56
C PRO A 27 -1.43 14.09 19.70
N GLN A 28 -2.15 13.89 18.59
CA GLN A 28 -3.39 13.10 18.57
C GLN A 28 -3.32 12.03 17.48
N LEU A 29 -3.80 10.83 17.80
CA LEU A 29 -4.06 9.77 16.84
C LEU A 29 -5.57 9.72 16.55
N LYS A 30 -5.95 9.98 15.30
CA LYS A 30 -7.32 9.88 14.82
C LYS A 30 -7.40 8.71 13.84
N ILE A 31 -8.28 7.76 14.10
CA ILE A 31 -8.45 6.56 13.29
C ILE A 31 -9.88 6.58 12.73
N THR A 32 -9.98 6.50 11.41
CA THR A 32 -11.22 6.26 10.69
C THR A 32 -11.14 4.86 10.08
N TRP A 33 -12.22 4.12 10.12
CA TRP A 33 -12.32 2.78 9.54
C TRP A 33 -13.69 2.63 8.88
N ASP A 34 -13.77 1.72 7.91
CA ASP A 34 -14.98 1.40 7.16
C ASP A 34 -15.18 -0.11 7.17
N GLU A 35 -16.30 -0.56 7.74
CA GLU A 35 -16.63 -1.98 7.87
C GLU A 35 -16.97 -2.63 6.52
N ASP A 36 -17.63 -1.88 5.63
CA ASP A 36 -18.17 -2.41 4.38
C ASP A 36 -17.04 -2.88 3.44
N VAL A 37 -15.85 -2.31 3.62
CA VAL A 37 -14.64 -2.62 2.85
C VAL A 37 -13.73 -3.65 3.54
N ALA A 38 -13.97 -3.97 4.81
CA ALA A 38 -13.11 -4.81 5.66
C ALA A 38 -13.52 -6.30 5.72
N ASN A 39 -14.44 -6.73 4.85
CA ASN A 39 -15.20 -7.97 5.03
C ASN A 39 -14.35 -9.25 5.12
N THR A 40 -14.24 -9.76 6.36
CA THR A 40 -13.83 -11.13 6.72
C THR A 40 -14.86 -11.77 7.67
N SER A 41 -16.15 -11.51 7.47
CA SER A 41 -17.24 -12.03 8.33
C SER A 41 -17.09 -11.62 9.81
N CYS A 42 -16.55 -10.43 10.08
CA CYS A 42 -16.43 -9.88 11.43
C CYS A 42 -17.81 -9.42 11.92
N ALA A 43 -18.27 -9.94 13.07
CA ALA A 43 -19.54 -9.53 13.69
C ALA A 43 -19.37 -8.52 14.84
N GLU A 44 -18.13 -8.35 15.33
CA GLU A 44 -17.79 -7.44 16.43
C GLU A 44 -16.48 -6.71 16.11
N ASN A 45 -16.55 -5.40 15.91
CA ASN A 45 -15.40 -4.59 15.57
C ASN A 45 -14.76 -4.00 16.83
N SER A 46 -13.47 -4.28 17.02
CA SER A 46 -12.67 -3.69 18.10
C SER A 46 -11.31 -3.27 17.55
N ILE A 47 -10.83 -2.09 17.97
CA ILE A 47 -9.52 -1.57 17.60
C ILE A 47 -8.70 -1.45 18.87
N MET A 48 -7.47 -1.97 18.82
CA MET A 48 -6.48 -1.84 19.87
C MET A 48 -5.26 -1.13 19.30
N VAL A 49 -4.81 -0.07 19.97
CA VAL A 49 -3.58 0.65 19.63
C VAL A 49 -2.51 0.25 20.63
N ILE A 50 -1.41 -0.28 20.12
CA ILE A 50 -0.23 -0.65 20.92
C ILE A 50 0.91 0.29 20.49
N ALA A 51 1.44 1.06 21.43
CA ALA A 51 2.58 1.93 21.20
C ALA A 51 3.86 1.28 21.73
N HIS A 52 4.87 1.11 20.87
CA HIS A 52 6.21 0.69 21.28
C HIS A 52 7.03 1.92 21.66
N ILE A 53 7.36 2.06 22.95
CA ILE A 53 8.12 3.18 23.51
C ILE A 53 9.45 2.70 24.06
N PHE A 54 10.49 3.52 23.94
CA PHE A 54 11.76 3.27 24.62
C PHE A 54 11.58 3.48 26.12
N ASP A 55 12.06 2.53 26.93
CA ASP A 55 11.91 2.54 28.39
C ASP A 55 13.12 3.20 29.08
N GLU A 56 14.20 2.45 29.29
CA GLU A 56 15.43 2.98 29.92
C GLU A 56 16.34 3.76 28.96
N ALA A 57 16.28 3.43 27.67
CA ALA A 57 17.06 4.13 26.66
C ALA A 57 16.43 5.50 26.38
N THR A 58 17.24 6.56 26.45
CA THR A 58 16.88 7.91 26.00
C THR A 58 17.50 8.19 24.63
N PRO A 59 16.92 7.71 23.52
CA PRO A 59 17.37 8.10 22.19
C PRO A 59 17.15 9.60 21.98
N ALA A 60 18.02 10.20 21.17
CA ALA A 60 17.89 11.59 20.73
C ALA A 60 17.60 11.59 19.21
N PRO A 61 16.37 11.22 18.79
CA PRO A 61 16.05 11.14 17.38
C PRO A 61 16.18 12.51 16.73
N THR A 62 16.71 12.54 15.51
CA THR A 62 16.91 13.78 14.73
C THR A 62 15.66 14.17 13.94
N GLY A 63 14.73 13.23 13.80
CA GLY A 63 13.47 13.40 13.08
C GLY A 63 12.65 12.11 13.11
N PHE A 64 11.65 12.05 12.24
CA PHE A 64 10.82 10.87 12.05
C PHE A 64 10.36 10.76 10.58
N LEU A 65 9.94 9.56 10.19
CA LEU A 65 9.34 9.31 8.90
C LEU A 65 7.86 9.68 8.92
N MET A 66 7.50 10.65 8.10
CA MET A 66 6.13 11.09 7.90
C MET A 66 5.60 10.46 6.62
N THR A 67 4.63 9.55 6.76
CA THR A 67 3.88 9.02 5.61
C THR A 67 2.62 9.84 5.42
N LYS A 68 2.47 10.47 4.26
CA LYS A 68 1.35 11.38 3.98
C LYS A 68 0.75 11.09 2.60
N GLU A 69 -0.58 11.02 2.55
CA GLU A 69 -1.33 11.09 1.30
C GLU A 69 -1.25 12.49 0.71
N LEU A 70 -0.79 12.57 -0.53
CA LEU A 70 -0.62 13.82 -1.25
C LEU A 70 -1.78 14.10 -2.20
N TYR A 71 -2.29 13.07 -2.86
CA TYR A 71 -3.31 13.23 -3.88
C TYR A 71 -4.12 11.94 -4.06
N THR A 72 -5.42 12.08 -4.28
CA THR A 72 -6.35 10.99 -4.60
C THR A 72 -7.32 11.46 -5.68
N TYR A 73 -7.50 10.65 -6.72
CA TYR A 73 -8.41 10.98 -7.82
C TYR A 73 -8.96 9.70 -8.50
N SER A 74 -10.03 9.87 -9.26
CA SER A 74 -10.57 8.83 -10.14
C SER A 74 -10.05 9.03 -11.57
N PRO A 75 -9.16 8.17 -12.07
CA PRO A 75 -8.60 8.33 -13.40
C PRO A 75 -9.65 8.13 -14.50
N SER A 76 -9.46 8.83 -15.63
CA SER A 76 -10.20 8.62 -16.87
C SER A 76 -9.34 7.85 -17.87
N ALA A 77 -9.95 6.97 -18.66
CA ALA A 77 -9.21 6.09 -19.58
C ALA A 77 -8.34 6.89 -20.56
N ASN A 78 -7.07 6.47 -20.73
CA ASN A 78 -6.05 7.14 -21.55
C ASN A 78 -5.75 8.61 -21.18
N ALA A 79 -6.23 9.11 -20.04
CA ALA A 79 -5.98 10.47 -19.62
C ALA A 79 -4.63 10.57 -18.88
N HIS A 80 -4.02 11.75 -18.99
CA HIS A 80 -2.87 12.15 -18.19
C HIS A 80 -3.33 12.97 -16.99
N GLU A 81 -2.84 12.62 -15.81
CA GLU A 81 -2.94 13.43 -14.60
C GLU A 81 -1.55 13.98 -14.26
N TYR A 82 -1.50 15.24 -13.87
CA TYR A 82 -0.28 15.93 -13.46
C TYR A 82 -0.43 16.34 -12.00
N ILE A 83 0.46 15.84 -11.15
CA ILE A 83 0.38 16.00 -9.71
C ILE A 83 1.64 16.74 -9.25
N ASP A 84 1.46 17.93 -8.68
CA ASP A 84 2.53 18.68 -8.04
C ASP A 84 2.88 18.02 -6.70
N LEU A 85 4.10 17.51 -6.59
CA LEU A 85 4.61 16.91 -5.37
C LEU A 85 5.33 17.95 -4.51
N PRO A 86 5.27 17.83 -3.17
CA PRO A 86 5.92 18.77 -2.28
C PRO A 86 7.44 18.65 -2.35
N THR A 87 8.12 19.80 -2.28
CA THR A 87 9.58 19.95 -2.30
C THR A 87 10.13 20.37 -0.92
N ASP A 88 9.35 20.14 0.15
CA ASP A 88 9.65 20.60 1.51
C ASP A 88 10.63 19.71 2.28
N TYR A 89 10.52 18.39 2.12
CA TYR A 89 11.32 17.40 2.84
C TYR A 89 11.83 16.30 1.90
N PRO A 90 13.04 15.75 2.15
CA PRO A 90 13.57 14.62 1.39
C PRO A 90 12.59 13.44 1.36
N ILE A 91 12.42 12.84 0.18
CA ILE A 91 11.50 11.73 -0.04
C ILE A 91 12.29 10.42 0.01
N ARG A 92 11.92 9.53 0.93
CA ARG A 92 12.50 8.18 1.04
C ARG A 92 11.87 7.21 0.04
N LYS A 93 10.55 7.27 -0.08
CA LYS A 93 9.80 6.42 -1.02
C LYS A 93 8.50 7.09 -1.44
N LEU A 94 8.10 6.80 -2.67
CA LEU A 94 6.79 7.14 -3.22
C LEU A 94 5.96 5.86 -3.29
N LEU A 95 4.75 5.88 -2.77
CA LEU A 95 3.78 4.80 -2.92
C LEU A 95 2.67 5.30 -3.83
N MET A 96 2.42 4.56 -4.90
CA MET A 96 1.35 4.85 -5.83
C MET A 96 0.35 3.70 -5.79
N ARG A 97 -0.88 4.01 -5.42
CA ARG A 97 -1.98 3.09 -5.53
C ARG A 97 -2.58 3.21 -6.91
N SER A 98 -2.81 2.08 -7.57
CA SER A 98 -3.77 1.98 -8.66
C SER A 98 -4.69 0.81 -8.34
N HIS A 99 -5.96 1.11 -8.05
CA HIS A 99 -6.89 0.12 -7.54
C HIS A 99 -8.27 0.22 -8.17
N GLN A 100 -8.71 -0.93 -8.66
CA GLN A 100 -10.05 -1.21 -9.10
C GLN A 100 -10.24 -2.73 -9.00
N GLU A 101 -11.41 -3.16 -8.55
CA GLU A 101 -11.76 -4.58 -8.54
C GLU A 101 -11.80 -5.13 -9.98
N GLU A 102 -11.41 -6.40 -10.11
CA GLU A 102 -11.32 -7.18 -11.35
C GLU A 102 -10.27 -6.69 -12.36
N ARG A 103 -9.41 -5.74 -12.00
CA ARG A 103 -8.37 -5.21 -12.89
C ARG A 103 -6.98 -5.33 -12.30
N THR A 104 -6.00 -5.48 -13.18
CA THR A 104 -4.59 -5.49 -12.80
C THR A 104 -4.06 -4.08 -12.63
N PHE A 105 -3.02 -3.94 -11.81
CA PHE A 105 -2.26 -2.71 -11.65
C PHE A 105 -1.78 -2.17 -13.01
N THR A 106 -1.30 -3.06 -13.88
CA THR A 106 -0.74 -2.71 -15.20
C THR A 106 -1.81 -2.34 -16.22
N GLN A 107 -3.04 -2.86 -16.08
CA GLN A 107 -4.19 -2.43 -16.89
C GLN A 107 -4.66 -1.02 -16.50
N MET A 108 -4.45 -0.62 -15.25
CA MET A 108 -4.93 0.66 -14.74
C MET A 108 -3.92 1.79 -14.94
N LEU A 109 -2.63 1.51 -14.83
CA LEU A 109 -1.57 2.51 -14.92
C LEU A 109 -0.64 2.17 -16.09
N ALA A 110 -0.66 3.01 -17.13
CA ALA A 110 0.10 2.77 -18.36
C ALA A 110 1.51 3.38 -18.30
N GLU A 111 1.63 4.63 -17.87
CA GLU A 111 2.90 5.36 -17.85
C GLU A 111 3.03 6.15 -16.54
N ILE A 112 4.25 6.15 -15.99
CA ILE A 112 4.63 6.89 -14.80
C ILE A 112 5.87 7.70 -15.14
N LYS A 113 5.79 9.02 -14.98
CA LYS A 113 6.94 9.91 -15.13
C LYS A 113 7.06 10.88 -13.96
N LEU A 114 8.24 10.97 -13.39
CA LEU A 114 8.62 11.96 -12.40
C LEU A 114 9.58 12.96 -13.03
N SER A 115 9.23 14.24 -12.97
CA SER A 115 9.95 15.32 -13.64
C SER A 115 10.36 16.42 -12.67
N GLU A 116 11.63 16.82 -12.71
CA GLU A 116 12.18 17.96 -11.99
C GLU A 116 12.28 19.19 -12.91
N ASP A 117 11.83 20.35 -12.44
CA ASP A 117 12.05 21.66 -13.07
C ASP A 117 11.75 21.70 -14.58
N ASN A 118 10.59 21.17 -15.00
CA ASN A 118 10.17 21.04 -16.40
C ASN A 118 11.12 20.16 -17.23
N ASP A 119 11.30 18.90 -16.82
CA ASP A 119 12.13 17.89 -17.49
C ASP A 119 13.63 18.20 -17.56
N LYS A 120 14.13 19.13 -16.72
CA LYS A 120 15.57 19.36 -16.59
C LYS A 120 16.30 18.11 -16.08
N ARG A 121 15.62 17.34 -15.24
CA ARG A 121 16.01 15.99 -14.83
C ARG A 121 14.74 15.13 -14.69
N VAL A 122 14.84 13.88 -15.10
CA VAL A 122 13.74 12.92 -15.04
C VAL A 122 14.20 11.71 -14.22
N PRO A 123 13.91 11.66 -12.91
CA PRO A 123 14.35 10.56 -12.05
C PRO A 123 13.68 9.22 -12.36
N LEU A 124 12.47 9.24 -12.91
CA LEU A 124 11.68 8.07 -13.22
C LEU A 124 10.87 8.33 -14.50
N ASP A 125 10.98 7.43 -15.47
CA ASP A 125 10.11 7.40 -16.66
C ASP A 125 9.98 5.93 -17.08
N VAL A 126 8.86 5.32 -16.70
CA VAL A 126 8.65 3.87 -16.85
C VAL A 126 7.20 3.59 -17.23
N LEU A 127 7.00 2.45 -17.89
CA LEU A 127 5.68 1.88 -18.09
C LEU A 127 5.18 1.19 -16.82
N GLY A 128 3.85 1.04 -16.69
CA GLY A 128 3.25 0.31 -15.57
C GLY A 128 3.76 -1.12 -15.43
N ASP A 129 3.92 -1.82 -16.57
CA ASP A 129 4.49 -3.18 -16.60
C ASP A 129 5.94 -3.20 -16.11
N GLU A 130 6.76 -2.23 -16.54
CA GLU A 130 8.16 -2.14 -16.12
C GLU A 130 8.28 -1.90 -14.62
N LEU A 131 7.45 -0.99 -14.08
CA LEU A 131 7.37 -0.75 -12.65
C LEU A 131 6.95 -2.03 -11.90
N PHE A 132 5.97 -2.76 -12.41
CA PHE A 132 5.53 -4.02 -11.82
C PHE A 132 6.69 -5.05 -11.74
N TRP A 133 7.45 -5.23 -12.83
CA TRP A 133 8.61 -6.11 -12.84
C TRP A 133 9.72 -5.66 -11.89
N GLN A 134 9.96 -4.35 -11.78
CA GLN A 134 10.89 -3.79 -10.79
C GLN A 134 10.46 -4.11 -9.36
N ILE A 135 9.15 -4.02 -9.07
CA ILE A 135 8.63 -4.37 -7.75
C ILE A 135 8.80 -5.84 -7.43
N LYS A 136 8.53 -6.75 -8.37
CA LYS A 136 8.74 -8.20 -8.17
C LYS A 136 10.19 -8.56 -7.90
N ARG A 137 11.13 -7.76 -8.42
CA ARG A 137 12.56 -7.92 -8.17
C ARG A 137 12.98 -7.38 -6.80
N THR A 138 12.43 -6.24 -6.40
CA THR A 138 12.83 -5.54 -5.17
C THR A 138 12.16 -6.12 -3.92
N TYR A 139 10.89 -6.52 -4.03
CA TYR A 139 10.09 -6.96 -2.89
C TYR A 139 9.69 -8.43 -3.02
N PRO A 140 9.68 -9.19 -1.91
CA PRO A 140 9.18 -10.55 -1.91
C PRO A 140 7.68 -10.61 -2.18
N GLU A 141 7.21 -11.78 -2.61
CA GLU A 141 5.78 -12.10 -2.70
C GLU A 141 5.13 -11.94 -1.32
N TYR A 142 4.00 -11.24 -1.26
CA TYR A 142 3.20 -11.14 -0.03
C TYR A 142 2.46 -12.45 0.19
N ILE A 143 2.43 -12.95 1.43
CA ILE A 143 1.71 -14.17 1.78
C ILE A 143 0.76 -13.83 2.94
N GLU A 144 -0.51 -14.09 2.72
CA GLU A 144 -1.58 -13.94 3.69
C GLU A 144 -2.23 -15.30 3.96
N ASN A 145 -2.51 -15.60 5.22
CA ASN A 145 -3.34 -16.73 5.59
C ASN A 145 -4.72 -16.22 6.00
N VAL A 146 -5.74 -16.69 5.31
CA VAL A 146 -7.13 -16.32 5.55
C VAL A 146 -7.86 -17.51 6.16
N TYR A 147 -8.60 -17.25 7.24
CA TYR A 147 -9.46 -18.23 7.89
C TYR A 147 -10.87 -17.67 7.96
N MET A 148 -11.80 -18.30 7.25
CA MET A 148 -13.18 -17.83 7.16
C MET A 148 -14.15 -18.98 6.86
N VAL A 149 -15.44 -18.69 7.01
CA VAL A 149 -16.52 -19.57 6.55
C VAL A 149 -16.89 -19.20 5.12
N ILE A 150 -16.95 -20.19 4.23
CA ILE A 150 -17.44 -20.04 2.86
C ILE A 150 -18.78 -20.76 2.76
N GLY A 151 -19.78 -20.08 2.18
CA GLY A 151 -21.13 -20.60 2.03
C GLY A 151 -21.35 -21.48 0.81
N THR A 152 -22.61 -21.90 0.61
CA THR A 152 -23.06 -22.63 -0.60
C THR A 152 -23.40 -21.71 -1.78
N THR A 153 -23.40 -20.41 -1.55
CA THR A 153 -23.47 -19.35 -2.57
C THR A 153 -22.14 -18.63 -2.65
N ASP A 154 -21.94 -17.83 -3.70
CA ASP A 154 -20.72 -17.05 -3.88
C ASP A 154 -20.49 -16.17 -2.64
N THR A 155 -19.38 -16.43 -1.98
CA THR A 155 -18.88 -15.66 -0.84
C THR A 155 -17.75 -14.79 -1.36
N GLU A 156 -17.97 -13.48 -1.40
CA GLU A 156 -16.96 -12.49 -1.77
C GLU A 156 -16.11 -12.13 -0.56
N PHE A 157 -14.79 -12.12 -0.73
CA PHE A 157 -13.84 -11.71 0.29
C PHE A 157 -12.66 -10.98 -0.32
N ARG A 158 -12.03 -10.12 0.47
CA ARG A 158 -10.87 -9.32 0.03
C ARG A 158 -9.59 -9.91 0.57
N VAL A 159 -8.56 -9.90 -0.27
CA VAL A 159 -7.22 -10.37 0.05
C VAL A 159 -6.22 -9.25 -0.18
N THR A 160 -5.13 -9.28 0.58
CA THR A 160 -4.07 -8.27 0.52
C THR A 160 -3.39 -8.20 -0.86
N PRO A 161 -2.92 -9.31 -1.47
CA PRO A 161 -2.29 -9.25 -2.79
C PRO A 161 -3.33 -8.90 -3.87
N SER A 162 -3.06 -7.87 -4.67
CA SER A 162 -3.99 -7.44 -5.73
C SER A 162 -3.57 -7.83 -7.14
N GLU A 163 -2.33 -8.31 -7.32
CA GLU A 163 -1.74 -8.61 -8.63
C GLU A 163 -1.03 -9.96 -8.60
N ASP A 164 -1.12 -10.74 -9.70
CA ASP A 164 -0.51 -12.06 -9.82
C ASP A 164 -0.83 -13.01 -8.65
N ALA A 165 -2.01 -12.86 -8.04
CA ALA A 165 -2.33 -13.60 -6.83
C ALA A 165 -2.75 -15.05 -7.10
N VAL A 166 -2.23 -15.96 -6.27
CA VAL A 166 -2.59 -17.37 -6.23
C VAL A 166 -3.25 -17.66 -4.89
N ILE A 167 -4.42 -18.29 -4.93
CA ILE A 167 -5.16 -18.70 -3.74
C ILE A 167 -5.21 -20.22 -3.70
N ILE A 168 -4.77 -20.79 -2.58
CA ILE A 168 -4.84 -22.23 -2.30
C ILE A 168 -5.61 -22.41 -0.99
N GLY A 169 -6.74 -23.09 -1.07
CA GLY A 169 -7.58 -23.38 0.10
C GLY A 169 -7.62 -24.85 0.44
N SER A 170 -7.72 -25.13 1.74
CA SER A 170 -8.07 -26.44 2.27
C SER A 170 -9.27 -26.30 3.19
N LYS A 171 -10.19 -27.25 3.10
CA LYS A 171 -11.39 -27.37 3.93
C LYS A 171 -11.19 -28.47 4.97
N THR A 172 -11.95 -28.40 6.06
CA THR A 172 -11.85 -29.37 7.15
C THR A 172 -12.73 -30.62 6.95
N SER A 173 -13.60 -30.65 5.93
CA SER A 173 -14.56 -31.73 5.67
C SER A 173 -14.31 -32.46 4.35
N THR A 174 -14.74 -33.72 4.24
CA THR A 174 -14.60 -34.55 3.02
C THR A 174 -15.78 -34.44 2.04
N VAL A 175 -16.86 -33.72 2.37
CA VAL A 175 -18.16 -33.90 1.69
C VAL A 175 -18.43 -32.93 0.52
N ALA A 176 -17.90 -31.70 0.52
CA ALA A 176 -18.23 -30.68 -0.49
C ALA A 176 -17.08 -30.32 -1.47
N GLY A 177 -17.33 -30.09 -2.76
CA GLY A 177 -16.34 -29.41 -3.62
C GLY A 177 -16.05 -27.99 -3.13
N LEU A 178 -14.79 -27.54 -3.25
CA LEU A 178 -14.37 -26.15 -2.99
C LEU A 178 -13.94 -25.50 -4.30
N MET A 179 -14.58 -24.39 -4.65
CA MET A 179 -14.19 -23.53 -5.75
C MET A 179 -13.66 -22.21 -5.20
N LEU A 180 -12.49 -21.80 -5.66
CA LEU A 180 -11.89 -20.50 -5.36
C LEU A 180 -11.51 -19.81 -6.66
N ILE A 181 -11.89 -18.55 -6.80
CA ILE A 181 -11.60 -17.71 -7.95
C ILE A 181 -10.99 -16.43 -7.43
N PHE A 182 -9.79 -16.11 -7.90
CA PHE A 182 -9.20 -14.80 -7.69
C PHE A 182 -9.59 -13.88 -8.84
N GLN A 183 -10.06 -12.70 -8.49
CA GLN A 183 -10.24 -11.58 -9.40
C GLN A 183 -9.17 -10.54 -9.04
N ASN A 184 -8.39 -10.08 -10.03
CA ASN A 184 -7.37 -9.05 -9.79
C ASN A 184 -7.96 -7.83 -9.08
N GLY A 185 -7.12 -7.02 -8.43
CA GLY A 185 -7.58 -5.94 -7.58
C GLY A 185 -7.90 -6.37 -6.14
N GLY A 186 -7.55 -7.60 -5.76
CA GLY A 186 -7.65 -8.07 -4.37
C GLY A 186 -9.03 -8.61 -3.99
N LEU A 187 -9.89 -8.93 -4.96
CA LEU A 187 -11.19 -9.53 -4.76
C LEU A 187 -11.11 -11.04 -5.03
N ALA A 188 -11.69 -11.85 -4.16
CA ALA A 188 -11.77 -13.28 -4.36
C ALA A 188 -13.18 -13.78 -4.08
N LYS A 189 -13.54 -14.86 -4.78
CA LYS A 189 -14.83 -15.53 -4.66
C LYS A 189 -14.60 -16.97 -4.29
N GLY A 190 -15.32 -17.44 -3.28
CA GLY A 190 -15.31 -18.83 -2.88
C GLY A 190 -16.72 -19.39 -2.79
N LYS A 191 -16.86 -20.68 -3.09
CA LYS A 191 -18.12 -21.40 -2.92
C LYS A 191 -17.84 -22.85 -2.53
N CYS A 192 -18.62 -23.33 -1.57
CA CYS A 192 -18.75 -24.74 -1.23
C CYS A 192 -19.97 -25.34 -1.95
N GLU A 193 -19.88 -26.60 -2.34
CA GLU A 193 -20.95 -27.24 -3.12
C GLU A 193 -22.19 -27.59 -2.28
N THR A 194 -21.99 -28.16 -1.07
CA THR A 194 -23.06 -28.86 -0.34
C THR A 194 -23.46 -28.18 0.96
N ALA A 195 -22.51 -27.58 1.68
CA ALA A 195 -22.75 -26.91 2.96
C ALA A 195 -21.74 -25.78 3.17
N ALA A 196 -22.06 -24.84 4.06
CA ALA A 196 -21.09 -23.85 4.50
C ALA A 196 -19.99 -24.51 5.34
N GLU A 197 -18.73 -24.21 5.04
CA GLU A 197 -17.59 -24.82 5.72
C GLU A 197 -16.54 -23.78 6.10
N THR A 198 -15.81 -24.08 7.16
CA THR A 198 -14.64 -23.29 7.54
C THR A 198 -13.43 -23.72 6.70
N ILE A 199 -12.77 -22.74 6.11
CA ILE A 199 -11.68 -22.95 5.15
C ILE A 199 -10.46 -22.19 5.63
N TYR A 200 -9.31 -22.85 5.49
CA TYR A 200 -8.00 -22.24 5.63
C TYR A 200 -7.43 -21.99 4.23
N MET A 201 -7.10 -20.74 3.93
CA MET A 201 -6.58 -20.33 2.63
C MET A 201 -5.22 -19.67 2.80
N MET A 202 -4.32 -19.95 1.88
CA MET A 202 -3.11 -19.18 1.65
C MET A 202 -3.29 -18.39 0.36
N CYS A 203 -3.19 -17.07 0.48
CA CYS A 203 -3.21 -16.14 -0.63
C CYS A 203 -1.81 -15.56 -0.77
N LYS A 204 -1.23 -15.65 -1.97
CA LYS A 204 0.10 -15.09 -2.23
C LYS A 204 0.11 -14.30 -3.52
N GLY A 205 0.87 -13.22 -3.59
CA GLY A 205 0.98 -12.41 -4.80
C GLY A 205 1.73 -11.09 -4.55
N TYR A 206 1.54 -10.13 -5.44
CA TYR A 206 2.24 -8.85 -5.41
C TYR A 206 1.27 -7.67 -5.27
N ILE A 207 1.85 -6.47 -5.12
CA ILE A 207 1.12 -5.19 -5.08
C ILE A 207 0.04 -5.21 -3.98
N PRO A 208 0.43 -5.25 -2.69
CA PRO A 208 -0.55 -5.31 -1.61
C PRO A 208 -1.47 -4.09 -1.66
N HIS A 209 -2.79 -4.34 -1.66
CA HIS A 209 -3.86 -3.33 -1.74
C HIS A 209 -3.79 -2.37 -2.95
N GLY A 210 -3.12 -2.77 -4.04
CA GLY A 210 -2.94 -1.92 -5.22
C GLY A 210 -1.76 -0.95 -5.13
N TYR A 211 -0.91 -1.02 -4.08
CA TYR A 211 0.21 -0.09 -3.90
C TYR A 211 1.52 -0.60 -4.49
N ALA A 212 2.09 0.23 -5.35
CA ALA A 212 3.44 0.12 -5.86
C ALA A 212 4.38 1.06 -5.09
N ALA A 213 5.38 0.52 -4.39
CA ALA A 213 6.34 1.30 -3.62
C ALA A 213 7.66 1.48 -4.39
N ILE A 214 8.01 2.73 -4.69
CA ILE A 214 9.27 3.11 -5.34
C ILE A 214 10.20 3.68 -4.27
N PRO A 215 11.25 2.95 -3.86
CA PRO A 215 12.27 3.48 -2.97
C PRO A 215 13.21 4.41 -3.74
N PHE A 216 13.65 5.48 -3.08
CA PHE A 216 14.69 6.35 -3.61
C PHE A 216 15.99 6.14 -2.83
N GLY A 217 17.01 5.66 -3.53
CA GLY A 217 18.29 5.31 -2.92
C GLY A 217 18.19 4.11 -1.98
N ASP A 218 19.15 4.02 -1.05
CA ASP A 218 19.18 2.98 -0.03
C ASP A 218 18.22 3.34 1.13
N PRO A 219 17.20 2.52 1.45
CA PRO A 219 16.25 2.79 2.52
C PRO A 219 16.86 2.90 3.92
N ASP A 220 18.07 2.39 4.13
CA ASP A 220 18.76 2.40 5.43
C ASP A 220 19.68 3.62 5.60
N ILE A 221 20.12 4.24 4.49
CA ILE A 221 21.07 5.37 4.49
C ILE A 221 20.32 6.66 4.15
N THR A 222 20.13 7.53 5.15
CA THR A 222 19.37 8.78 5.04
C THR A 222 19.90 9.74 3.97
N GLU A 223 21.20 9.73 3.73
CA GLU A 223 21.89 10.63 2.79
C GLU A 223 21.63 10.26 1.33
N ASN A 224 21.24 9.01 1.07
CA ASN A 224 20.95 8.51 -0.27
C ASN A 224 19.52 8.80 -0.72
N TRP A 225 18.68 9.33 0.16
CA TRP A 225 17.28 9.61 -0.15
C TRP A 225 17.15 10.80 -1.10
N TYR A 226 16.02 10.87 -1.78
CA TYR A 226 15.80 11.87 -2.81
C TYR A 226 15.59 13.26 -2.19
N ASP A 227 16.65 14.07 -2.22
CA ASP A 227 16.64 15.45 -1.73
C ASP A 227 15.94 16.39 -2.72
N VAL A 228 14.65 16.62 -2.46
CA VAL A 228 13.79 17.52 -3.24
C VAL A 228 13.80 18.95 -2.71
N THR A 229 14.59 19.28 -1.69
CA THR A 229 14.56 20.62 -1.06
C THR A 229 15.23 21.70 -1.90
N LYS A 230 15.96 21.30 -2.95
CA LYS A 230 16.75 22.17 -3.82
C LYS A 230 16.16 22.34 -5.21
N ILE A 231 15.05 21.67 -5.52
CA ILE A 231 14.37 21.75 -6.81
C ILE A 231 13.21 22.75 -6.74
N GLY A 232 12.95 23.44 -7.84
CA GLY A 232 11.87 24.42 -7.93
C GLY A 232 10.49 23.77 -8.08
N SER A 233 10.40 22.72 -8.89
CA SER A 233 9.17 21.94 -9.07
C SER A 233 9.43 20.44 -9.23
N LEU A 234 8.48 19.65 -8.73
CA LEU A 234 8.45 18.20 -8.88
C LEU A 234 7.06 17.78 -9.34
N ILE A 235 6.96 17.26 -10.56
CA ILE A 235 5.68 16.87 -11.16
C ILE A 235 5.68 15.37 -11.39
N LEU A 236 4.69 14.68 -10.82
CA LEU A 236 4.37 13.30 -11.13
C LEU A 236 3.28 13.27 -12.20
N ARG A 237 3.61 12.76 -13.37
CA ARG A 237 2.67 12.51 -14.46
C ARG A 237 2.29 11.04 -14.47
N LEU A 238 0.99 10.78 -14.36
CA LEU A 238 0.42 9.43 -14.44
C LEU A 238 -0.48 9.35 -15.67
N LYS A 239 -0.31 8.32 -16.49
CA LYS A 239 -1.23 8.00 -17.58
C LYS A 239 -2.05 6.78 -17.20
N ALA A 240 -3.37 6.92 -17.22
CA ALA A 240 -4.25 5.79 -17.00
C ALA A 240 -4.29 4.87 -18.22
N GLY A 241 -4.52 3.58 -17.98
CA GLY A 241 -4.70 2.60 -19.04
C GLY A 241 -5.98 2.81 -19.85
N PRO A 242 -6.12 2.10 -20.98
CA PRO A 242 -7.22 2.29 -21.92
C PRO A 242 -8.54 1.64 -21.47
N SER A 243 -8.51 0.67 -20.56
CA SER A 243 -9.68 -0.10 -20.14
C SER A 243 -9.86 -0.04 -18.63
N LEU A 244 -10.33 1.12 -18.17
CA LEU A 244 -10.82 1.28 -16.81
C LEU A 244 -12.27 0.79 -16.73
N GLY A 245 -12.64 0.18 -15.61
CA GLY A 245 -14.04 -0.16 -15.32
C GLY A 245 -14.71 0.91 -14.45
N SER A 246 -15.64 0.48 -13.61
CA SER A 246 -16.34 1.37 -12.68
C SER A 246 -15.48 1.72 -11.46
N SER A 247 -15.54 2.98 -11.04
CA SER A 247 -14.93 3.49 -9.80
C SER A 247 -13.42 3.22 -9.63
N PRO A 248 -12.57 3.45 -10.64
CA PRO A 248 -11.13 3.35 -10.45
C PRO A 248 -10.66 4.42 -9.47
N THR A 249 -9.66 4.07 -8.67
CA THR A 249 -9.02 4.99 -7.72
C THR A 249 -7.51 4.95 -7.89
N THR A 250 -6.90 6.14 -7.91
CA THR A 250 -5.45 6.31 -7.88
C THR A 250 -5.11 7.22 -6.71
N GLN A 251 -4.09 6.84 -5.95
CA GLN A 251 -3.66 7.55 -4.75
C GLN A 251 -2.14 7.66 -4.72
N VAL A 252 -1.63 8.81 -4.33
CA VAL A 252 -0.20 9.09 -4.24
C VAL A 252 0.14 9.42 -2.81
N ILE A 253 1.05 8.63 -2.24
CA ILE A 253 1.53 8.77 -0.87
C ILE A 253 3.05 8.94 -0.93
N ALA A 254 3.58 9.89 -0.17
CA ALA A 254 5.02 10.02 0.02
C ALA A 254 5.38 9.68 1.47
N GLN A 255 6.51 8.99 1.65
CA GLN A 255 7.19 8.94 2.93
C GLN A 255 8.37 9.90 2.92
N GLN A 256 8.28 10.93 3.76
CA GLN A 256 9.24 12.02 3.84
C GLN A 256 9.97 12.02 5.19
N LEU A 257 11.21 12.48 5.17
CA LEU A 257 12.00 12.70 6.39
C LEU A 257 11.66 14.06 6.99
N ARG A 258 10.89 14.07 8.09
CA ARG A 258 10.65 15.30 8.84
C ARG A 258 11.66 15.41 9.99
N LYS A 259 12.65 16.29 9.82
CA LYS A 259 13.60 16.63 10.88
C LYS A 259 12.90 17.45 11.97
N TYR A 260 13.31 17.25 13.22
CA TYR A 260 12.90 18.16 14.28
C TYR A 260 13.54 19.52 14.06
N ALA A 261 12.81 20.58 14.37
CA ALA A 261 13.42 21.91 14.45
C ALA A 261 14.53 21.85 15.50
N ALA A 262 15.70 22.40 15.16
CA ALA A 262 16.80 22.58 16.09
C ALA A 262 16.39 23.51 17.24
#